data_AF-A0A7X7JM60-F1
#
_entry.id   AF-A0A7X7JM60-F1
#
_cell.length_a   1.000
_cell.length_b   1.000
_cell.length_c   1.000
_cell.angle_alpha   90.00
_cell.angle_beta   90.00
_cell.angle_gamma   90.00
#
_symmetry.space_group_name_H-M   'P 1'
#
loop_
_entity.id
_entity.type
_entity.pdbx_description
1 polymer ?
#
loop_
_entity_poly.entity_id
_entity_poly.type
_entity_poly.pdbx_seq_one_letter_code
_entity_poly.pdbx_strand_id
1 'polypeptide(L)'
;MRWIVLAVLAAVVAACGAKGWADGRPLPEWREKGIRYWAESLLVPGESLEIRTVVGARNESTEPVEVVSVACEVYVRLHLNPDREGLPVWDQRASYAAYTRRAVEDGECEMVARRIVVEPGESVWLTVAGVWPERMGTKLGAGRYYVTAYVPFVGRTVALVAGEIEVPVAEAAERGS
;
A
#
# COMPACT_ATOMS: atom_id res chain seq x y z
N MET A 1 -12.64 25.10 64.60
CA MET A 1 -12.94 23.75 64.08
C MET A 1 -13.15 23.87 62.57
N ARG A 2 -12.05 23.96 61.79
CA ARG A 2 -11.49 22.89 60.94
C ARG A 2 -12.53 22.20 60.02
N TRP A 3 -12.76 22.83 58.87
CA TRP A 3 -13.35 22.22 57.67
C TRP A 3 -12.24 21.52 56.89
N ILE A 4 -12.43 20.24 56.56
CA ILE A 4 -11.53 19.47 55.69
C ILE A 4 -12.09 19.57 54.28
N VAL A 5 -11.41 20.31 53.40
CA VAL A 5 -11.66 20.31 51.96
C VAL A 5 -10.82 19.18 51.36
N LEU A 6 -11.46 18.10 50.92
CA LEU A 6 -10.83 17.07 50.10
C LEU A 6 -10.72 17.58 48.66
N ALA A 7 -9.50 17.86 48.21
CA ALA A 7 -9.18 18.08 46.81
C ALA A 7 -8.96 16.73 46.13
N VAL A 8 -9.89 16.32 45.27
CA VAL A 8 -9.73 15.16 44.37
C VAL A 8 -9.00 15.64 43.12
N LEU A 9 -7.70 15.36 43.05
CA LEU A 9 -6.91 15.47 41.82
C LEU A 9 -7.29 14.31 40.90
N ALA A 10 -8.24 14.55 39.99
CA ALA A 10 -8.50 13.66 38.87
C ALA A 10 -7.39 13.83 37.82
N ALA A 11 -6.46 12.89 37.78
CA ALA A 11 -5.49 12.76 36.71
C ALA A 11 -6.22 12.37 35.41
N VAL A 12 -6.42 13.33 34.52
CA VAL A 12 -6.83 13.07 33.14
C VAL A 12 -5.62 12.50 32.41
N VAL A 13 -5.53 11.17 32.36
CA VAL A 13 -4.63 10.48 31.44
C VAL A 13 -5.20 10.71 30.04
N ALA A 14 -4.58 11.64 29.31
CA ALA A 14 -4.80 11.79 27.88
C ALA A 14 -4.35 10.50 27.19
N ALA A 15 -5.30 9.62 26.89
CA ALA A 15 -5.10 8.48 26.00
C ALA A 15 -5.02 8.98 24.55
N CYS A 16 -3.93 9.67 24.22
CA CYS A 16 -3.46 9.82 22.85
C CYS A 16 -2.62 8.59 22.51
N GLY A 17 -3.17 7.67 21.71
CA GLY A 17 -2.46 6.52 21.19
C GLY A 17 -3.15 6.00 19.95
N ALA A 18 -2.51 6.16 18.80
CA ALA A 18 -2.97 5.80 17.47
C ALA A 18 -3.66 4.43 17.42
N LYS A 19 -4.96 4.43 17.10
CA LYS A 19 -5.77 3.22 16.97
C LYS A 19 -6.16 3.06 15.50
N GLY A 20 -5.69 1.98 14.87
CA GLY A 20 -6.29 1.47 13.64
C GLY A 20 -5.34 1.12 12.50
N TRP A 21 -4.17 0.53 12.75
CA TRP A 21 -3.42 -0.16 11.69
C TRP A 21 -3.18 -1.60 12.16
N ALA A 22 -3.73 -2.57 11.40
CA ALA A 22 -3.67 -4.03 11.57
C ALA A 22 -4.61 -4.65 12.64
N ASP A 23 -5.91 -4.65 12.39
CA ASP A 23 -6.91 -5.43 13.14
C ASP A 23 -7.20 -6.81 12.54
N GLY A 24 -6.33 -7.31 11.64
CA GLY A 24 -6.42 -8.68 11.12
C GLY A 24 -7.73 -8.99 10.38
N ARG A 25 -8.49 -7.98 9.94
CA ARG A 25 -9.67 -8.24 9.10
C ARG A 25 -9.24 -8.32 7.64
N PRO A 26 -9.88 -9.16 6.81
CA PRO A 26 -9.65 -9.15 5.38
C PRO A 26 -9.85 -7.72 4.86
N LEU A 27 -8.89 -7.25 4.06
CA LEU A 27 -8.92 -5.90 3.53
C LEU A 27 -10.22 -5.70 2.73
N PRO A 28 -11.05 -4.70 3.07
CA PRO A 28 -12.30 -4.49 2.38
C PRO A 28 -12.04 -4.05 0.93
N GLU A 29 -12.94 -4.43 0.02
CA GLU A 29 -13.00 -3.78 -1.29
C GLU A 29 -13.17 -2.28 -1.09
N TRP A 30 -12.32 -1.48 -1.73
CA TRP A 30 -12.40 -0.04 -1.60
C TRP A 30 -13.35 0.55 -2.65
N ARG A 31 -14.44 1.14 -2.17
CA ARG A 31 -15.46 1.80 -2.99
C ARG A 31 -15.72 3.21 -2.49
N GLU A 32 -15.80 4.17 -3.40
CA GLU A 32 -16.15 5.55 -3.06
C GLU A 32 -16.87 6.23 -4.23
N LYS A 33 -18.01 6.87 -3.95
CA LYS A 33 -18.79 7.62 -4.95
C LYS A 33 -19.05 6.83 -6.25
N GLY A 34 -19.32 5.53 -6.11
CA GLY A 34 -19.57 4.64 -7.26
C GLY A 34 -18.31 4.17 -7.99
N ILE A 35 -17.11 4.54 -7.54
CA ILE A 35 -15.85 3.97 -8.06
C ILE A 35 -15.44 2.77 -7.22
N ARG A 36 -15.16 1.64 -7.89
CA ARG A 36 -14.43 0.50 -7.31
C ARG A 36 -12.95 0.63 -7.64
N TYR A 37 -12.11 0.66 -6.62
CA TYR A 37 -10.66 0.65 -6.77
C TYR A 37 -10.12 -0.76 -6.63
N TRP A 38 -9.05 -1.04 -7.34
CA TRP A 38 -8.41 -2.35 -7.32
C TRP A 38 -6.90 -2.22 -7.55
N ALA A 39 -6.18 -3.24 -7.11
CA ALA A 39 -4.75 -3.37 -7.36
C ALA A 39 -4.43 -4.80 -7.77
N GLU A 40 -3.42 -4.97 -8.61
CA GLU A 40 -2.89 -6.28 -8.98
C GLU A 40 -1.37 -6.20 -8.99
N SER A 41 -0.74 -7.19 -8.36
CA SER A 41 0.71 -7.35 -8.36
C SER A 41 1.11 -8.57 -9.16
N LEU A 42 2.22 -8.45 -9.87
CA LEU A 42 2.88 -9.55 -10.54
C LEU A 42 4.38 -9.52 -10.26
N LEU A 43 4.99 -10.70 -10.30
CA LEU A 43 6.44 -10.81 -10.32
C LEU A 43 6.93 -10.59 -11.75
N VAL A 44 7.82 -9.63 -11.95
CA VAL A 44 8.49 -9.41 -13.24
C VAL A 44 9.87 -10.06 -13.16
N PRO A 45 10.15 -11.11 -13.96
CA PRO A 45 11.46 -11.73 -14.01
C PRO A 45 12.53 -10.74 -14.52
N GLY A 46 13.71 -10.76 -13.92
CA GLY A 46 14.84 -9.92 -14.29
C GLY A 46 16.09 -10.25 -13.47
N GLU A 47 17.14 -9.43 -13.61
CA GLU A 47 18.38 -9.57 -12.82
C GLU A 47 18.17 -9.36 -11.31
N SER A 48 17.10 -8.66 -10.94
CA SER A 48 16.65 -8.53 -9.56
C SER A 48 15.14 -8.74 -9.54
N LEU A 49 14.65 -9.30 -8.44
CA LEU A 49 13.21 -9.53 -8.26
C LEU A 49 12.47 -8.19 -8.25
N GLU A 50 11.61 -7.98 -9.24
CA GLU A 50 10.69 -6.83 -9.32
C GLU A 50 9.26 -7.30 -9.03
N ILE A 51 8.59 -6.62 -8.11
CA ILE A 51 7.16 -6.73 -7.90
C ILE A 51 6.54 -5.51 -8.56
N ARG A 52 5.80 -5.73 -9.65
CA ARG A 52 5.08 -4.67 -10.34
C ARG A 52 3.64 -4.67 -9.89
N THR A 53 3.19 -3.53 -9.38
CA THR A 53 1.83 -3.34 -8.88
C THR A 53 1.14 -2.29 -9.71
N VAL A 54 -0.01 -2.65 -10.27
CA VAL A 54 -0.86 -1.74 -11.01
C VAL A 54 -2.09 -1.42 -10.19
N VAL A 55 -2.49 -0.15 -10.20
CA VAL A 55 -3.70 0.31 -9.51
C VAL A 55 -4.67 0.86 -10.55
N GLY A 56 -5.92 0.44 -10.45
CA GLY A 56 -6.99 0.87 -11.33
C GLY A 56 -8.24 1.32 -10.57
N ALA A 57 -9.11 1.98 -11.31
CA ALA A 57 -10.44 2.38 -10.88
C ALA A 57 -11.45 1.98 -11.95
N ARG A 58 -12.63 1.55 -11.52
CA ARG A 58 -13.78 1.28 -12.37
C ARG A 58 -14.97 2.10 -11.90
N ASN A 59 -15.62 2.81 -12.80
CA ASN A 59 -16.86 3.50 -12.50
C ASN A 59 -18.04 2.53 -12.60
N GLU A 60 -18.62 2.18 -11.46
CA GLU A 60 -19.83 1.34 -11.34
C GLU A 60 -21.11 2.18 -11.18
N SER A 61 -21.01 3.50 -11.27
CA SER A 61 -22.16 4.41 -11.26
C SER A 61 -22.74 4.63 -12.66
N THR A 62 -23.85 5.37 -12.72
CA THR A 62 -24.52 5.78 -13.98
C THR A 62 -24.07 7.15 -14.48
N GLU A 63 -23.19 7.84 -13.76
CA GLU A 63 -22.73 9.20 -14.10
C GLU A 63 -21.20 9.23 -14.21
N PRO A 64 -20.62 10.16 -14.99
CA PRO A 64 -19.17 10.34 -14.99
C PRO A 64 -18.66 10.75 -13.60
N VAL A 65 -17.55 10.14 -13.16
CA VAL A 65 -16.96 10.44 -11.84
C VAL A 65 -15.52 10.90 -11.99
N GLU A 66 -15.18 12.02 -11.36
CA GLU A 66 -13.80 12.49 -11.28
C GLU A 66 -13.03 11.72 -10.18
N VAL A 67 -11.96 11.05 -10.59
CA VAL A 67 -11.00 10.38 -9.71
C VAL A 67 -9.74 11.25 -9.64
N VAL A 68 -9.23 11.43 -8.42
CA VAL A 68 -7.96 12.12 -8.19
C VAL A 68 -6.90 11.09 -7.88
N SER A 69 -5.95 10.92 -8.80
CA SER A 69 -4.76 10.10 -8.60
C SER A 69 -3.57 10.99 -8.28
N VAL A 70 -2.61 10.49 -7.50
CA VAL A 70 -1.28 11.10 -7.39
C VAL A 70 -0.30 10.22 -8.15
N ALA A 71 0.65 10.83 -8.86
CA ALA A 71 1.63 10.08 -9.65
C ALA A 71 2.72 9.43 -8.78
N CYS A 72 2.73 9.71 -7.47
CA CYS A 72 3.70 9.11 -6.57
C CYS A 72 3.42 7.63 -6.30
N GLU A 73 4.52 6.90 -6.08
CA GLU A 73 4.50 5.44 -6.11
C GLU A 73 3.58 4.81 -5.07
N VAL A 74 2.97 3.72 -5.46
CA VAL A 74 2.29 2.79 -4.55
C VAL A 74 3.39 2.06 -3.78
N TYR A 75 3.30 2.04 -2.45
CA TYR A 75 4.16 1.15 -1.68
C TYR A 75 3.43 -0.15 -1.34
N VAL A 76 4.18 -1.23 -1.20
CA VAL A 76 3.59 -2.54 -0.93
C VAL A 76 4.08 -3.17 0.36
N ARG A 77 3.28 -4.10 0.86
CA ARG A 77 3.65 -5.02 1.93
C ARG A 77 3.42 -6.46 1.48
N LEU A 78 4.28 -7.35 1.97
CA LEU A 78 4.19 -8.77 1.71
C LEU A 78 3.84 -9.52 2.99
N HIS A 79 2.91 -10.44 2.86
CA HIS A 79 2.41 -11.28 3.95
C HIS A 79 2.56 -12.76 3.55
N LEU A 80 2.77 -13.63 4.52
CA LEU A 80 2.74 -15.09 4.30
C LEU A 80 1.34 -15.68 4.45
N ASN A 81 0.40 -14.96 5.08
CA ASN A 81 -0.97 -15.40 5.30
C ASN A 81 -1.92 -14.79 4.24
N PRO A 82 -2.80 -15.58 3.58
CA PRO A 82 -3.81 -15.08 2.65
C PRO A 82 -4.70 -13.98 3.23
N ASP A 83 -5.03 -14.05 4.51
CA ASP A 83 -5.88 -13.07 5.17
C ASP A 83 -5.13 -11.76 5.47
N ARG A 84 -3.81 -11.73 5.22
CA ARG A 84 -2.91 -10.59 5.45
C ARG A 84 -2.88 -10.12 6.91
N GLU A 85 -3.27 -11.01 7.82
CA GLU A 85 -3.18 -10.79 9.26
C GLU A 85 -1.72 -10.84 9.74
N GLY A 86 -1.47 -10.15 10.85
CA GLY A 86 -0.15 -10.12 11.50
C GLY A 86 0.83 -9.14 10.86
N LEU A 87 2.11 -9.27 11.26
CA LEU A 87 3.17 -8.42 10.72
C LEU A 87 3.51 -8.85 9.29
N PRO A 88 3.75 -7.90 8.37
CA PRO A 88 4.26 -8.23 7.06
C PRO A 88 5.68 -8.80 7.18
N VAL A 89 6.02 -9.76 6.33
CA VAL A 89 7.39 -10.27 6.20
C VAL A 89 8.30 -9.29 5.48
N TRP A 90 7.71 -8.34 4.75
CA TRP A 90 8.41 -7.21 4.17
C TRP A 90 7.51 -5.98 4.07
N ASP A 91 8.04 -4.82 4.46
CA ASP A 91 7.33 -3.54 4.45
C ASP A 91 8.18 -2.47 3.75
N GLN A 92 7.74 -2.02 2.59
CA GLN A 92 8.43 -0.98 1.84
C GLN A 92 8.32 0.40 2.49
N ARG A 93 7.40 0.63 3.43
CA ARG A 93 7.06 1.97 3.95
C ARG A 93 8.26 2.81 4.39
N ALA A 94 9.25 2.21 5.04
CA ALA A 94 10.44 2.93 5.51
C ALA A 94 11.30 3.41 4.34
N SER A 95 11.56 2.53 3.37
CA SER A 95 12.29 2.83 2.14
C SER A 95 11.52 3.80 1.23
N TYR A 96 10.19 3.67 1.21
CA TYR A 96 9.29 4.53 0.47
C TYR A 96 9.39 5.99 0.95
N ALA A 97 9.33 6.26 2.24
CA ALA A 97 9.41 7.64 2.74
C ALA A 97 10.72 8.35 2.36
N ALA A 98 11.84 7.62 2.34
CA ALA A 98 13.13 8.14 1.90
C ALA A 98 13.18 8.33 0.38
N TYR A 99 12.68 7.34 -0.39
CA TYR A 99 12.61 7.40 -1.84
C TYR A 99 11.69 8.53 -2.31
N THR A 100 10.44 8.60 -1.83
CA THR A 100 9.47 9.63 -2.24
C THR A 100 10.00 11.03 -1.98
N ARG A 101 10.67 11.28 -0.85
CA ARG A 101 11.26 12.61 -0.59
C ARG A 101 12.28 12.97 -1.67
N ARG A 102 13.22 12.06 -1.94
CA ARG A 102 14.24 12.26 -2.96
C ARG A 102 13.63 12.36 -4.36
N ALA A 103 12.69 11.49 -4.71
CA ALA A 103 12.05 11.48 -6.02
C ALA A 103 11.22 12.75 -6.25
N VAL A 104 10.62 13.34 -5.20
CA VAL A 104 9.98 14.66 -5.28
C VAL A 104 11.03 15.77 -5.48
N GLU A 105 12.16 15.73 -4.77
CA GLU A 105 13.27 16.69 -4.92
C GLU A 105 13.92 16.62 -6.32
N ASP A 106 14.11 15.41 -6.84
CA ASP A 106 14.71 15.13 -8.15
C ASP A 106 13.69 15.31 -9.30
N GLY A 107 12.41 15.60 -8.99
CA GLY A 107 11.34 15.81 -9.98
C GLY A 107 10.82 14.53 -10.65
N GLU A 108 11.25 13.36 -10.18
CA GLU A 108 10.83 12.04 -10.65
C GLU A 108 9.43 11.63 -10.12
N CYS A 109 9.02 12.23 -9.00
CA CYS A 109 7.72 12.00 -8.35
C CYS A 109 6.92 13.29 -8.35
N GLU A 110 5.92 13.37 -9.22
CA GLU A 110 5.01 14.50 -9.23
C GLU A 110 3.89 14.25 -8.20
N MET A 111 3.94 14.95 -7.06
CA MET A 111 2.84 14.97 -6.08
C MET A 111 1.60 15.74 -6.60
N VAL A 112 1.60 16.17 -7.86
CA VAL A 112 0.47 16.87 -8.47
C VAL A 112 -0.66 15.88 -8.68
N ALA A 113 -1.79 16.20 -8.06
CA ALA A 113 -3.05 15.51 -8.24
C ALA A 113 -3.48 15.55 -9.72
N ARG A 114 -3.54 14.39 -10.37
CA ARG A 114 -4.13 14.24 -11.70
C ARG A 114 -5.60 13.93 -11.55
N ARG A 115 -6.44 14.78 -12.14
CA ARG A 115 -7.89 14.57 -12.23
C ARG A 115 -8.18 13.78 -13.51
N ILE A 116 -8.85 12.66 -13.35
CA ILE A 116 -9.25 11.76 -14.43
C ILE A 116 -10.77 11.62 -14.34
N VAL A 117 -11.48 11.98 -15.39
CA VAL A 117 -12.91 11.68 -15.49
C VAL A 117 -13.03 10.24 -15.98
N VAL A 118 -13.77 9.41 -15.25
CA VAL A 118 -14.03 8.01 -15.58
C VAL A 118 -15.49 7.88 -15.96
N GLU A 119 -15.77 7.51 -17.20
CA GLU A 119 -17.13 7.36 -17.73
C GLU A 119 -17.86 6.15 -17.10
N PRO A 120 -19.21 6.13 -17.09
CA PRO A 120 -19.97 4.98 -16.60
C PRO A 120 -19.54 3.66 -17.23
N GLY A 121 -19.17 2.68 -16.40
CA GLY A 121 -18.69 1.37 -16.84
C GLY A 121 -17.23 1.33 -17.31
N GLU A 122 -16.56 2.47 -17.45
CA GLU A 122 -15.15 2.56 -17.84
C GLU A 122 -14.23 2.07 -16.71
N SER A 123 -13.09 1.51 -17.10
CA SER A 123 -12.00 1.17 -16.20
C SER A 123 -10.72 1.88 -16.67
N VAL A 124 -10.04 2.55 -15.74
CA VAL A 124 -8.81 3.30 -16.02
C VAL A 124 -7.66 2.83 -15.14
N TRP A 125 -6.46 2.91 -15.69
CA TRP A 125 -5.21 2.71 -14.95
C TRP A 125 -4.79 4.03 -14.31
N LEU A 126 -4.57 4.02 -13.00
CA LEU A 126 -4.21 5.21 -12.25
C LEU A 126 -2.70 5.34 -12.10
N THR A 127 -2.01 4.23 -11.82
CA THR A 127 -0.57 4.20 -11.61
C THR A 127 -0.02 2.78 -11.73
N VAL A 128 1.28 2.69 -12.00
CA VAL A 128 2.08 1.47 -11.99
C VAL A 128 3.30 1.74 -11.09
N ALA A 129 3.54 0.88 -10.11
CA ALA A 129 4.72 0.95 -9.25
C ALA A 129 5.56 -0.30 -9.42
N GLY A 130 6.88 -0.13 -9.58
CA GLY A 130 7.85 -1.21 -9.55
C GLY A 130 8.61 -1.18 -8.25
N VAL A 131 8.73 -2.31 -7.56
CA VAL A 131 9.48 -2.37 -6.31
C VAL A 131 10.46 -3.53 -6.33
N TRP A 132 11.67 -3.28 -5.81
CA TRP A 132 12.77 -4.23 -5.82
C TRP A 132 13.22 -4.53 -4.38
N PRO A 133 12.63 -5.54 -3.71
CA PRO A 133 12.98 -5.88 -2.32
C PRO A 133 14.48 -6.06 -2.11
N GLU A 134 15.17 -6.68 -3.07
CA GLU A 134 16.62 -6.96 -2.99
C GLU A 134 17.47 -5.69 -3.01
N ARG A 135 17.09 -4.69 -3.84
CA ARG A 135 17.75 -3.38 -3.86
C ARG A 135 17.52 -2.60 -2.56
N MET A 136 16.49 -2.98 -1.80
CA MET A 136 16.17 -2.43 -0.47
C MET A 136 16.75 -3.29 0.67
N GLY A 137 17.70 -4.19 0.36
CA GLY A 137 18.42 -5.00 1.35
C GLY A 137 17.64 -6.20 1.88
N THR A 138 16.49 -6.53 1.30
CA THR A 138 15.69 -7.70 1.69
C THR A 138 15.74 -8.76 0.59
N LYS A 139 16.31 -9.94 0.90
CA LYS A 139 16.17 -11.12 0.05
C LYS A 139 14.89 -11.85 0.42
N LEU A 140 13.97 -11.98 -0.53
CA LEU A 140 12.79 -12.83 -0.35
C LEU A 140 13.18 -14.28 -0.57
N GLY A 141 12.73 -15.16 0.31
CA GLY A 141 12.84 -16.59 0.10
C GLY A 141 11.92 -17.04 -1.03
N ALA A 142 12.13 -18.27 -1.50
CA ALA A 142 11.16 -18.91 -2.36
C ALA A 142 9.84 -19.11 -1.62
N GLY A 143 8.72 -18.95 -2.31
CA GLY A 143 7.40 -19.21 -1.75
C GLY A 143 6.32 -18.24 -2.23
N ARG A 144 5.13 -18.44 -1.67
CA ARG A 144 3.94 -17.64 -1.97
C ARG A 144 3.82 -16.48 -1.00
N TYR A 145 3.55 -15.30 -1.55
CA TYR A 145 3.36 -14.07 -0.80
C TYR A 145 2.06 -13.39 -1.20
N TYR A 146 1.35 -12.84 -0.22
CA TYR A 146 0.12 -12.09 -0.43
C TYR A 146 0.45 -10.61 -0.35
N VAL A 147 0.09 -9.87 -1.40
CA VAL A 147 0.49 -8.48 -1.57
C VAL A 147 -0.63 -7.56 -1.12
N THR A 148 -0.25 -6.53 -0.37
CA THR A 148 -1.10 -5.38 -0.04
C THR A 148 -0.49 -4.14 -0.66
N ALA A 149 -1.25 -3.45 -1.51
CA ALA A 149 -0.86 -2.16 -2.10
C ALA A 149 -1.39 -1.02 -1.24
N TYR A 150 -0.54 -0.07 -0.88
CA TYR A 150 -0.91 1.14 -0.17
C TYR A 150 -0.85 2.33 -1.12
N VAL A 151 -2.03 2.79 -1.51
CA VAL A 151 -2.21 3.82 -2.52
C VAL A 151 -2.44 5.17 -1.83
N PRO A 152 -1.54 6.16 -2.01
CA PRO A 152 -1.81 7.51 -1.56
C PRO A 152 -2.93 8.12 -2.41
N PHE A 153 -3.93 8.67 -1.73
CA PHE A 153 -4.94 9.56 -2.31
C PHE A 153 -4.84 10.91 -1.57
N VAL A 154 -5.44 11.97 -2.12
CA VAL A 154 -5.38 13.30 -1.47
C VAL A 154 -5.89 13.23 -0.03
N GLY A 155 -5.00 13.42 0.93
CA GLY A 155 -5.29 13.44 2.36
C GLY A 155 -5.40 12.07 3.05
N ARG A 156 -5.21 10.93 2.37
CA ARG A 156 -5.27 9.60 3.00
C ARG A 156 -4.50 8.52 2.23
N THR A 157 -4.23 7.40 2.88
CA THR A 157 -3.71 6.19 2.23
C THR A 157 -4.74 5.08 2.32
N VAL A 158 -4.99 4.41 1.19
CA VAL A 158 -5.91 3.28 1.10
C VAL A 158 -5.10 2.00 0.92
N ALA A 159 -5.44 0.96 1.69
CA ALA A 159 -4.89 -0.38 1.49
C ALA A 159 -5.80 -1.16 0.54
N LEU A 160 -5.23 -1.71 -0.52
CA LEU A 160 -5.90 -2.56 -1.51
C LEU A 160 -5.28 -3.94 -1.50
N VAL A 161 -6.13 -4.97 -1.60
CA VAL A 161 -5.67 -6.32 -1.94
C VAL A 161 -5.05 -6.28 -3.33
N ALA A 162 -3.78 -6.66 -3.44
CA ALA A 162 -3.04 -6.64 -4.69
C ALA A 162 -2.71 -8.06 -5.20
N GLY A 163 -3.52 -9.04 -4.82
CA GLY A 163 -3.35 -10.44 -5.21
C GLY A 163 -2.23 -11.14 -4.45
N GLU A 164 -1.64 -12.12 -5.12
CA GLU A 164 -0.56 -12.98 -4.62
C GLU A 164 0.53 -13.10 -5.68
N ILE A 165 1.76 -13.31 -5.23
CA ILE A 165 2.91 -13.58 -6.08
C ILE A 165 3.60 -14.86 -5.60
N GLU A 166 4.25 -15.55 -6.52
CA GLU A 166 5.06 -16.74 -6.22
C GLU A 166 6.52 -16.44 -6.59
N VAL A 167 7.36 -16.37 -5.58
CA VAL A 167 8.81 -16.25 -5.75
C VAL A 167 9.36 -17.64 -6.02
N PRO A 168 9.92 -17.90 -7.20
CA PRO A 168 10.41 -19.22 -7.53
C PRO A 168 11.58 -19.60 -6.63
N VAL A 169 11.79 -20.90 -6.44
CA VAL A 169 13.07 -21.39 -5.93
C VAL A 169 14.12 -20.93 -6.92
N ALA A 170 15.14 -20.22 -6.43
CA ALA A 170 16.33 -20.00 -7.23
C ALA A 170 16.88 -21.39 -7.55
N GLU A 171 16.58 -21.91 -8.75
CA GLU A 171 17.28 -23.07 -9.25
C GLU A 171 18.74 -22.66 -9.23
N ALA A 172 19.52 -23.30 -8.36
CA ALA A 172 20.95 -23.09 -8.31
C ALA A 172 21.44 -23.18 -9.75
N ALA A 173 22.04 -22.11 -10.24
CA ALA A 173 22.76 -22.07 -11.51
C ALA A 173 24.04 -22.93 -11.40
N GLU A 174 23.88 -24.16 -10.91
CA GLU A 174 24.86 -25.24 -10.85
C GLU A 174 24.40 -26.34 -11.81
N ARG A 175 24.24 -25.99 -13.09
CA ARG A 175 24.44 -26.93 -14.18
C ARG A 175 25.40 -26.30 -15.17
N GLY A 176 26.67 -26.44 -14.80
CA GLY A 176 27.90 -26.37 -15.59
C GLY A 176 27.90 -25.60 -16.91
N SER A 177 28.85 -24.66 -17.03
CA SER A 177 30.07 -24.90 -17.81
C SER A 177 31.10 -23.81 -17.57
#